data_AF-A0AA88M166-F1
#
_entry.id   AF-A0AA88M166-F1
#
_cell.length_a   1.000
_cell.length_b   1.000
_cell.length_c   1.000
_cell.angle_alpha   90.00
_cell.angle_beta   90.00
_cell.angle_gamma   90.00
#
_symmetry.space_group_name_H-M   'P 1'
#
loop_
_entity.id
_entity.type
_entity.pdbx_description
1 polymer ?
#
loop_
_entity_poly.entity_id
_entity_poly.type
_entity_poly.pdbx_seq_one_letter_code
_entity_poly.pdbx_strand_id
1 'polypeptide(L)'
;MVKNPAKQLDSDVSLPQANFQDNDVGSSSDTGSERLHNTSPEWLKCVGSSSREDGDSETETEGDSDTIERAKQVQLPFSVDWIVDLSRNDFQQLLKQQVFTPEQLDFVHDMRRRSKNRLAAQRCRKRKLDCIYNLQCEINKLKTEREKLVMEKSQLTQLKVKTCHSVSALCQRVCNEANLQPEQLQVLAKYTSQDCPLASFFPYKDTLLSQPGQPESLFSPCSVGLGGQDLF
;
A
#
# COMPACT_ATOMS: atom_id res chain seq x y z
N MET A 1 11.55 20.19 26.97
CA MET A 1 12.80 19.41 27.06
C MET A 1 12.66 18.44 28.20
N VAL A 2 12.36 17.17 27.93
CA VAL A 2 12.53 16.09 28.89
C VAL A 2 13.28 14.99 28.15
N LYS A 3 14.52 14.79 28.56
CA LYS A 3 15.48 13.86 27.96
C LYS A 3 15.15 12.44 28.40
N ASN A 4 15.07 11.56 27.42
CA ASN A 4 15.13 10.11 27.56
C ASN A 4 16.55 9.68 27.94
N PRO A 5 16.74 8.71 28.85
CA PRO A 5 17.98 7.96 28.83
C PRO A 5 17.79 6.45 29.01
N ALA A 6 18.71 5.74 28.35
CA ALA A 6 19.16 4.38 28.61
C ALA A 6 18.30 3.22 28.06
N LYS A 7 18.88 2.11 27.61
CA LYS A 7 20.24 1.75 27.18
C LYS A 7 20.05 0.39 26.49
N GLN A 8 20.74 0.26 25.37
CA GLN A 8 21.14 -0.95 24.65
C GLN A 8 21.38 -2.17 25.56
N LEU A 9 20.75 -3.29 25.21
CA LEU A 9 21.15 -4.64 25.62
C LEU A 9 21.08 -5.54 24.37
N ASP A 10 22.27 -5.83 23.84
CA ASP A 10 22.54 -6.98 22.99
C ASP A 10 22.37 -8.26 23.82
N SER A 11 21.65 -9.23 23.29
CA SER A 11 21.74 -10.62 23.75
C SER A 11 21.59 -11.55 22.55
N ASP A 12 22.75 -11.94 22.01
CA ASP A 12 22.93 -13.11 21.16
C ASP A 12 22.42 -14.37 21.89
N VAL A 13 21.40 -15.01 21.32
CA VAL A 13 21.07 -16.40 21.59
C VAL A 13 21.23 -17.16 20.27
N SER A 14 22.38 -17.84 20.18
CA SER A 14 22.63 -18.87 19.19
C SER A 14 21.81 -20.12 19.55
N LEU A 15 21.00 -20.61 18.61
CA LEU A 15 20.37 -21.92 18.67
C LEU A 15 20.93 -22.79 17.52
N PRO A 16 21.13 -24.11 17.76
CA PRO A 16 21.98 -24.93 16.92
C PRO A 16 21.30 -25.40 15.63
N GLN A 17 22.12 -25.43 14.58
CA GLN A 17 21.80 -25.89 13.24
C GLN A 17 21.77 -27.43 13.21
N ALA A 18 20.59 -28.01 12.98
CA ALA A 18 20.45 -29.44 12.74
C ALA A 18 20.88 -29.75 11.30
N ASN A 19 21.99 -30.46 11.17
CA ASN A 19 22.43 -31.10 9.93
C ASN A 19 21.56 -32.35 9.70
N PHE A 20 20.83 -32.39 8.58
CA PHE A 20 20.31 -33.64 8.04
C PHE A 20 20.83 -33.75 6.61
N GLN A 21 21.80 -34.64 6.43
CA GLN A 21 22.34 -35.05 5.14
C GLN A 21 21.54 -36.26 4.68
N ASP A 22 20.81 -36.11 3.58
CA ASP A 22 20.38 -37.23 2.75
C ASP A 22 20.75 -36.88 1.29
N ASN A 23 21.77 -37.57 0.78
CA ASN A 23 22.03 -37.73 -0.64
C ASN A 23 21.71 -39.19 -0.97
N ASP A 24 20.81 -39.48 -1.92
CA ASP A 24 21.24 -39.89 -3.27
C ASP A 24 20.09 -40.14 -4.27
N VAL A 25 20.39 -39.72 -5.51
CA VAL A 25 20.09 -40.28 -6.85
C VAL A 25 18.69 -40.82 -7.20
N GLY A 26 18.14 -40.20 -8.26
CA GLY A 26 17.08 -40.76 -9.12
C GLY A 26 16.77 -39.86 -10.31
N SER A 27 17.42 -40.13 -11.44
CA SER A 27 17.29 -39.43 -12.73
C SER A 27 15.91 -39.64 -13.39
N SER A 28 15.28 -38.61 -13.99
CA SER A 28 14.72 -38.64 -15.36
C SER A 28 13.94 -37.37 -15.75
N SER A 29 14.38 -36.76 -16.86
CA SER A 29 13.63 -36.10 -17.95
C SER A 29 12.52 -35.06 -17.68
N ASP A 30 12.87 -33.81 -18.01
CA ASP A 30 12.26 -32.99 -19.07
C ASP A 30 10.75 -32.67 -18.99
N THR A 31 10.43 -31.47 -18.51
CA THR A 31 9.35 -30.62 -19.08
C THR A 31 9.72 -29.15 -18.91
N GLY A 32 9.53 -28.38 -19.97
CA GLY A 32 10.00 -27.01 -20.15
C GLY A 32 9.62 -26.05 -19.02
N SER A 33 10.64 -25.44 -18.44
CA SER A 33 10.51 -24.26 -17.59
C SER A 33 10.33 -23.03 -18.47
N GLU A 34 9.08 -22.70 -18.81
CA GLU A 34 8.74 -21.35 -19.26
C GLU A 34 9.06 -20.38 -18.13
N ARG A 35 10.25 -19.78 -18.22
CA ARG A 35 10.66 -18.62 -17.44
C ARG A 35 9.69 -17.50 -17.82
N LEU A 36 8.58 -17.37 -17.09
CA LEU A 36 7.79 -16.16 -17.08
C LEU A 36 8.73 -15.06 -16.58
N HIS A 37 9.19 -14.25 -17.54
CA HIS A 37 9.78 -12.97 -17.27
C HIS A 37 8.77 -12.19 -16.46
N ASN A 38 8.94 -12.20 -15.14
CA ASN A 38 8.23 -11.32 -14.24
C ASN A 38 8.84 -9.94 -14.47
N THR A 39 8.42 -9.29 -15.57
CA THR A 39 8.65 -7.88 -15.81
C THR A 39 7.92 -7.18 -14.69
N SER A 40 8.63 -6.96 -13.58
CA SER A 40 8.18 -6.15 -12.46
C SER A 40 7.58 -4.89 -13.05
N PRO A 41 6.26 -4.68 -12.97
CA PRO A 41 5.64 -3.61 -13.71
C PRO A 41 6.27 -2.29 -13.25
N GLU A 42 6.61 -1.42 -14.21
CA GLU A 42 7.48 -0.25 -14.01
C GLU A 42 7.04 0.66 -12.85
N TRP A 43 5.78 0.58 -12.42
CA TRP A 43 5.23 1.31 -11.28
C TRP A 43 5.75 0.89 -9.90
N LEU A 44 6.38 -0.29 -9.77
CA LEU A 44 7.04 -0.72 -8.54
C LEU A 44 8.31 0.09 -8.23
N LYS A 45 8.81 0.88 -9.19
CA LYS A 45 9.84 1.90 -8.92
C LYS A 45 9.19 3.13 -8.27
N CYS A 46 8.69 2.96 -7.06
CA CYS A 46 8.62 4.03 -6.06
C CYS A 46 10.01 4.25 -5.43
N VAL A 47 11.08 4.09 -6.23
CA VAL A 47 12.45 4.38 -5.81
C VAL A 47 12.61 5.88 -5.99
N GLY A 48 12.72 6.56 -4.86
CA GLY A 48 12.95 7.99 -4.79
C GLY A 48 14.08 8.41 -5.71
N SER A 49 13.71 9.05 -6.82
CA SER A 49 14.54 9.89 -7.67
C SER A 49 13.63 10.51 -8.72
N SER A 50 12.66 11.31 -8.30
CA SER A 50 12.38 12.52 -9.07
C SER A 50 13.40 13.58 -8.62
N SER A 51 14.66 13.34 -8.94
CA SER A 51 15.50 14.42 -9.47
C SER A 51 14.95 14.76 -10.87
N ARG A 52 13.67 15.12 -10.92
CA ARG A 52 13.10 15.88 -12.01
C ARG A 52 13.63 17.26 -11.75
N GLU A 53 14.78 17.55 -12.34
CA GLU A 53 15.08 18.89 -12.83
C GLU A 53 14.05 19.20 -13.94
N ASP A 54 12.77 19.21 -13.59
CA ASP A 54 11.75 19.82 -14.43
C ASP A 54 11.92 21.31 -14.17
N GLY A 55 12.45 21.99 -15.18
CA GLY A 55 12.81 23.39 -15.13
C GLY A 55 11.74 24.21 -14.44
N ASP A 56 12.14 24.84 -13.33
CA ASP A 56 11.48 25.97 -12.69
C ASP A 56 11.57 27.22 -13.59
N SER A 57 11.17 27.06 -14.85
CA SER A 57 10.75 28.17 -15.68
C SER A 57 9.22 28.21 -15.59
N GLU A 58 8.69 28.33 -14.37
CA GLU A 58 7.42 29.03 -14.23
C GLU A 58 7.68 30.43 -14.82
N THR A 59 6.98 30.77 -15.90
CA THR A 59 7.06 32.08 -16.54
C THR A 59 6.50 33.14 -15.59
N GLU A 60 7.26 33.46 -14.54
CA GLU A 60 6.97 34.49 -13.53
C GLU A 60 7.78 35.77 -13.81
N THR A 61 8.37 35.87 -15.00
CA THR A 61 9.29 36.93 -15.43
C THR A 61 8.66 38.33 -15.43
N GLU A 62 7.32 38.41 -15.50
CA GLU A 62 6.57 39.67 -15.48
C GLU A 62 6.66 40.35 -14.09
N GLY A 63 6.49 39.60 -13.00
CA GLY A 63 6.43 40.19 -11.64
C GLY A 63 7.79 40.61 -11.06
N ASP A 64 8.87 40.00 -11.53
CA ASP A 64 10.23 40.27 -11.06
C ASP A 64 10.83 41.50 -11.78
N SER A 65 10.51 41.69 -13.07
CA SER A 65 10.94 42.87 -13.84
C SER A 65 10.41 44.18 -13.24
N ASP A 66 9.12 44.24 -12.90
CA ASP A 66 8.52 45.41 -12.24
C ASP A 66 9.17 45.75 -10.89
N THR A 67 9.63 44.73 -10.16
CA THR A 67 10.26 44.90 -8.86
C THR A 67 11.69 45.45 -9.02
N ILE A 68 12.42 44.98 -10.04
CA ILE A 68 13.76 45.48 -10.39
C ILE A 68 13.69 46.91 -10.92
N GLU A 69 12.69 47.25 -11.75
CA GLU A 69 12.50 48.61 -12.26
C GLU A 69 12.15 49.59 -11.14
N ARG A 70 11.23 49.23 -10.24
CA ARG A 70 10.93 50.07 -9.07
C ARG A 70 12.12 50.22 -8.13
N ALA A 71 12.94 49.18 -7.93
CA ALA A 71 14.16 49.29 -7.12
C ALA A 71 15.14 50.32 -7.67
N LYS A 72 15.26 50.42 -9.00
CA LYS A 72 16.05 51.47 -9.67
C LYS A 72 15.44 52.86 -9.48
N GLN A 73 14.10 52.97 -9.56
CA GLN A 73 13.39 54.24 -9.37
C GLN A 73 13.56 54.82 -7.96
N VAL A 74 13.52 53.98 -6.92
CA VAL A 74 13.80 54.41 -5.54
C VAL A 74 15.31 54.49 -5.21
N GLN A 75 16.18 54.32 -6.22
CA GLN A 75 17.64 54.37 -6.11
C GLN A 75 18.18 53.50 -4.98
N LEU A 76 17.73 52.24 -4.95
CA LEU A 76 18.19 51.33 -3.91
C LEU A 76 19.71 51.07 -4.04
N PRO A 77 20.50 51.22 -2.97
CA PRO A 77 21.96 51.01 -3.04
C PRO A 77 22.37 49.54 -3.23
N PHE A 78 21.42 48.61 -3.11
CA PHE A 78 21.66 47.18 -3.06
C PHE A 78 20.72 46.42 -4.00
N SER A 79 21.11 45.19 -4.37
CA SER A 79 20.25 44.32 -5.17
C SER A 79 19.04 43.81 -4.39
N VAL A 80 17.95 43.62 -5.11
CA VAL A 80 16.67 43.06 -4.61
C VAL A 80 16.90 41.68 -3.99
N ASP A 81 17.63 40.80 -4.68
CA ASP A 81 17.87 39.41 -4.24
C ASP A 81 18.64 39.34 -2.92
N TRP A 82 19.66 40.19 -2.76
CA TRP A 82 20.46 40.21 -1.54
C TRP A 82 19.59 40.52 -0.32
N ILE A 83 18.70 41.51 -0.42
CA ILE A 83 17.82 41.91 0.69
C ILE A 83 16.80 40.82 1.03
N VAL A 84 16.33 40.07 0.03
CA VAL A 84 15.40 38.94 0.21
C VAL A 84 16.07 37.81 1.01
N ASP A 85 17.32 37.51 0.70
CA ASP A 85 18.07 36.38 1.26
C ASP A 85 18.65 36.64 2.66
N LEU A 86 18.71 37.90 3.10
CA LEU A 86 19.17 38.24 4.44
C LEU A 86 18.37 37.53 5.53
N SER A 87 19.07 37.08 6.56
CA SER A 87 18.44 36.60 7.78
C SER A 87 17.63 37.72 8.46
N ARG A 88 16.81 37.37 9.46
CA ARG A 88 16.05 38.38 10.20
C ARG A 88 16.97 39.41 10.85
N ASN A 89 18.06 38.94 11.47
CA ASN A 89 18.98 39.78 12.22
C ASN A 89 19.81 40.66 11.30
N ASP A 90 20.33 40.11 10.20
CA ASP A 90 21.17 40.85 9.27
C ASP A 90 20.38 41.95 8.55
N PHE A 91 19.12 41.67 8.20
CA PHE A 91 18.23 42.70 7.67
C PHE A 91 17.96 43.81 8.69
N GLN A 92 17.72 43.48 9.96
CA GLN A 92 17.53 44.50 11.00
C GLN A 92 18.81 45.31 11.23
N GLN A 93 19.98 44.70 11.11
CA GLN A 93 21.26 45.39 11.21
C GLN A 93 21.48 46.32 10.01
N LEU A 94 21.18 45.87 8.79
CA LEU A 94 21.22 46.68 7.58
C LEU A 94 20.36 47.94 7.72
N LEU A 95 19.11 47.80 8.20
CA LEU A 95 18.19 48.91 8.41
C LEU A 95 18.66 49.91 9.48
N LYS A 96 19.54 49.50 10.40
CA LYS A 96 20.11 50.38 11.45
C LYS A 96 21.40 51.07 11.01
N GLN A 97 22.19 50.40 10.19
CA GLN A 97 23.50 50.90 9.77
C GLN A 97 23.41 51.85 8.57
N GLN A 98 22.41 51.68 7.71
CA GLN A 98 22.23 52.49 6.51
C GLN A 98 21.16 53.56 6.70
N VAL A 99 21.38 54.73 6.10
CA VAL A 99 20.39 55.80 6.04
C VAL A 99 19.50 55.56 4.84
N PHE A 100 18.27 55.14 5.08
CA PHE A 100 17.24 54.97 4.04
C PHE A 100 16.24 56.12 4.11
N THR A 101 15.71 56.52 2.96
CA THR A 101 14.52 57.38 2.92
C THR A 101 13.28 56.58 3.36
N PRO A 102 12.20 57.24 3.84
CA PRO A 102 10.96 56.53 4.20
C PRO A 102 10.42 55.65 3.05
N GLU A 103 10.48 56.17 1.82
CA GLU A 103 10.06 55.46 0.61
C GLU A 103 10.89 54.19 0.34
N GLN A 104 12.21 54.26 0.57
CA GLN A 104 13.10 53.10 0.44
C GLN A 104 12.83 52.05 1.52
N LEU A 105 12.57 52.46 2.76
CA LEU A 105 12.22 51.56 3.86
C LEU A 105 10.95 50.77 3.56
N ASP A 106 9.89 51.46 3.15
CA ASP A 106 8.62 50.82 2.79
C ASP A 106 8.82 49.85 1.63
N PHE A 107 9.60 50.24 0.63
CA PHE A 107 9.92 49.40 -0.52
C PHE A 107 10.65 48.10 -0.11
N VAL A 108 11.74 48.18 0.68
CA VAL A 108 12.49 46.96 1.06
C VAL A 108 11.70 46.04 1.98
N HIS A 109 10.85 46.60 2.84
CA HIS A 109 9.95 45.80 3.68
C HIS A 109 8.92 45.06 2.85
N ASP A 110 8.25 45.76 1.92
CA ASP A 110 7.20 45.16 1.11
C ASP A 110 7.77 44.14 0.11
N MET A 111 8.91 44.46 -0.51
CA MET A 111 9.65 43.54 -1.36
C MET A 111 9.97 42.24 -0.60
N ARG A 112 10.57 42.33 0.59
CA ARG A 112 10.89 41.14 1.40
C ARG A 112 9.63 40.38 1.85
N ARG A 113 8.52 41.08 2.12
CA ARG A 113 7.23 40.46 2.45
C ARG A 113 6.71 39.62 1.28
N ARG A 114 6.70 40.17 0.06
CA ARG A 114 6.25 39.45 -1.15
C ARG A 114 7.13 38.26 -1.46
N SER A 115 8.46 38.40 -1.41
CA SER A 115 9.38 37.29 -1.70
C SER A 115 9.23 36.13 -0.71
N LYS A 116 9.06 36.42 0.59
CA LYS A 116 8.76 35.37 1.58
C LYS A 116 7.43 34.68 1.31
N ASN A 117 6.39 35.41 0.87
CA ASN A 117 5.11 34.82 0.50
C ASN A 117 5.23 33.92 -0.74
N ARG A 118 5.99 34.33 -1.75
CA ARG A 118 6.34 33.53 -2.94
C ARG A 118 7.00 32.20 -2.54
N LEU A 119 8.04 32.25 -1.70
CA LEU A 119 8.71 31.05 -1.18
C LEU A 119 7.79 30.17 -0.32
N ALA A 120 6.91 30.79 0.49
CA ALA A 120 5.93 30.05 1.29
C ALA A 120 4.92 29.33 0.38
N ALA A 121 4.42 29.99 -0.66
CA ALA A 121 3.53 29.40 -1.64
C ALA A 121 4.20 28.23 -2.38
N GLN A 122 5.45 28.39 -2.83
CA GLN A 122 6.23 27.33 -3.46
C GLN A 122 6.37 26.12 -2.53
N ARG A 123 6.75 26.32 -1.26
CA ARG A 123 6.85 25.24 -0.26
C ARG A 123 5.51 24.57 0.02
N CYS A 124 4.41 25.34 0.06
CA CYS A 124 3.06 24.80 0.21
C CYS A 124 2.65 23.93 -0.99
N ARG A 125 2.89 24.40 -2.22
CA ARG A 125 2.67 23.63 -3.45
C ARG A 125 3.49 22.34 -3.44
N LYS A 126 4.79 22.43 -3.13
CA LYS A 126 5.69 21.28 -3.01
C LYS A 126 5.17 20.26 -2.00
N ARG A 127 4.88 20.68 -0.77
CA ARG A 127 4.34 19.78 0.28
C ARG A 127 3.03 19.12 -0.15
N LYS A 128 2.16 19.84 -0.85
CA LYS A 128 0.91 19.28 -1.37
C LYS A 128 1.18 18.19 -2.41
N LEU A 129 2.11 18.44 -3.34
CA LEU A 129 2.51 17.46 -4.36
C LEU A 129 3.20 16.25 -3.73
N ASP A 130 4.09 16.44 -2.76
CA ASP A 130 4.75 15.37 -2.02
C ASP A 130 3.71 14.48 -1.31
N CYS A 131 2.69 15.10 -0.69
CA CYS A 131 1.59 14.37 -0.05
C CYS A 131 0.78 13.54 -1.07
N ILE A 132 0.41 14.14 -2.20
CA ILE A 132 -0.29 13.44 -3.29
C ILE A 132 0.54 12.26 -3.78
N TYR A 133 1.84 12.46 -4.03
CA TYR A 133 2.74 11.41 -4.48
C TYR A 133 2.84 10.25 -3.48
N ASN A 134 3.05 10.56 -2.20
CA ASN A 134 3.13 9.55 -1.15
C ASN A 134 1.84 8.71 -1.05
N LEU A 135 0.67 9.35 -1.14
CA LEU A 135 -0.62 8.65 -1.16
C LEU A 135 -0.76 7.76 -2.40
N GLN A 136 -0.31 8.23 -3.58
CA GLN A 136 -0.30 7.41 -4.79
C GLN A 136 0.59 6.16 -4.63
N CYS A 137 1.78 6.31 -4.04
CA CYS A 137 2.67 5.19 -3.73
C CYS A 137 2.02 4.19 -2.76
N GLU A 138 1.36 4.67 -1.70
CA GLU A 138 0.68 3.83 -0.71
C GLU A 138 -0.50 3.06 -1.33
N ILE A 139 -1.34 3.74 -2.12
CA ILE A 139 -2.45 3.11 -2.86
C ILE A 139 -1.91 1.99 -3.77
N ASN A 140 -0.83 2.27 -4.49
CA ASN A 140 -0.21 1.32 -5.39
C ASN A 140 0.33 0.10 -4.62
N LYS A 141 1.06 0.31 -3.53
CA LYS A 141 1.53 -0.78 -2.66
C LYS A 141 0.38 -1.66 -2.18
N LEU A 142 -0.69 -1.05 -1.67
CA LEU A 142 -1.87 -1.77 -1.19
C LEU A 142 -2.57 -2.56 -2.30
N LYS A 143 -2.59 -2.03 -3.54
CA LYS A 143 -3.10 -2.76 -4.71
C LYS A 143 -2.24 -3.99 -5.02
N THR A 144 -0.90 -3.88 -5.02
CA THR A 144 -0.02 -5.05 -5.23
C THR A 144 -0.27 -6.11 -4.16
N GLU A 145 -0.33 -5.70 -2.89
CA GLU A 145 -0.51 -6.63 -1.77
C GLU A 145 -1.87 -7.33 -1.86
N ARG A 146 -2.93 -6.60 -2.22
CA ARG A 146 -4.25 -7.18 -2.47
C ARG A 146 -4.20 -8.22 -3.60
N GLU A 147 -3.61 -7.89 -4.74
CA GLU A 147 -3.52 -8.80 -5.90
C GLU A 147 -2.78 -10.09 -5.53
N LYS A 148 -1.65 -9.97 -4.81
CA LYS A 148 -0.92 -11.12 -4.28
C LYS A 148 -1.79 -11.97 -3.36
N LEU A 149 -2.47 -11.37 -2.39
CA LEU A 149 -3.34 -12.10 -1.46
C LEU A 149 -4.52 -12.80 -2.17
N VAL A 150 -5.09 -12.16 -3.21
CA VAL A 150 -6.14 -12.78 -4.03
C VAL A 150 -5.62 -14.01 -4.77
N MET A 151 -4.41 -13.94 -5.33
CA MET A 151 -3.77 -15.09 -5.96
C MET A 151 -3.53 -16.23 -4.96
N GLU A 152 -2.95 -15.93 -3.79
CA GLU A 152 -2.69 -16.92 -2.74
C GLU A 152 -4.00 -17.58 -2.25
N LYS A 153 -5.06 -16.79 -2.02
CA LYS A 153 -6.37 -17.30 -1.66
C LYS A 153 -6.92 -18.25 -2.72
N SER A 154 -6.79 -17.90 -4.01
CA SER A 154 -7.22 -18.75 -5.12
C SER A 154 -6.46 -20.09 -5.13
N GLN A 155 -5.13 -20.05 -4.95
CA GLN A 155 -4.29 -21.25 -4.88
C GLN A 155 -4.67 -22.14 -3.68
N LEU A 156 -4.83 -21.57 -2.49
CA LEU A 156 -5.25 -22.30 -1.29
C LEU A 156 -6.64 -22.91 -1.46
N THR A 157 -7.57 -22.19 -2.09
CA THR A 157 -8.91 -22.71 -2.37
C THR A 157 -8.83 -23.90 -3.32
N GLN A 158 -8.03 -23.80 -4.40
CA GLN A 158 -7.83 -24.91 -5.33
C GLN A 158 -7.19 -26.12 -4.63
N LEU A 159 -6.19 -25.90 -3.78
CA LEU A 159 -5.53 -26.96 -3.01
C LEU A 159 -6.49 -27.63 -2.03
N LYS A 160 -7.31 -26.84 -1.32
CA LYS A 160 -8.36 -27.36 -0.43
C LYS A 160 -9.33 -28.26 -1.21
N VAL A 161 -9.80 -27.80 -2.37
CA VAL A 161 -10.71 -28.56 -3.24
C VAL A 161 -10.05 -29.86 -3.69
N LYS A 162 -8.82 -29.83 -4.21
CA LYS A 162 -8.08 -31.03 -4.64
C LYS A 162 -7.89 -32.05 -3.51
N THR A 163 -7.49 -31.57 -2.33
CA THR A 163 -7.28 -32.41 -1.15
C THR A 163 -8.60 -33.03 -0.67
N CYS A 164 -9.66 -32.24 -0.62
CA CYS A 164 -11.00 -32.71 -0.28
C CYS A 164 -11.44 -33.84 -1.23
N HIS A 165 -11.34 -33.64 -2.55
CA HIS A 165 -11.65 -34.69 -3.53
C HIS A 165 -10.82 -35.95 -3.35
N SER A 166 -9.51 -35.82 -3.08
CA SER A 166 -8.61 -36.96 -2.85
C SER A 166 -9.01 -37.75 -1.60
N VAL A 167 -9.26 -37.06 -0.49
CA VAL A 167 -9.71 -37.68 0.76
C VAL A 167 -11.07 -38.34 0.57
N SER A 168 -12.03 -37.67 -0.08
CA SER A 168 -13.33 -38.26 -0.38
C SER A 168 -13.17 -39.55 -1.19
N ALA A 169 -12.37 -39.54 -2.25
CA ALA A 169 -12.14 -40.73 -3.08
C ALA A 169 -11.48 -41.88 -2.29
N LEU A 170 -10.50 -41.58 -1.43
CA LEU A 170 -9.86 -42.57 -0.55
C LEU A 170 -10.86 -43.16 0.44
N CYS A 171 -11.62 -42.30 1.10
CA CYS A 171 -12.66 -42.71 2.03
C CYS A 171 -13.70 -43.62 1.37
N GLN A 172 -14.15 -43.27 0.16
CA GLN A 172 -15.08 -44.12 -0.60
C GLN A 172 -14.49 -45.50 -0.86
N ARG A 173 -13.22 -45.57 -1.30
CA ARG A 173 -12.55 -46.86 -1.52
C ARG A 173 -12.46 -47.69 -0.24
N VAL A 174 -12.06 -47.08 0.88
CA VAL A 174 -11.95 -47.77 2.18
C VAL A 174 -13.31 -48.29 2.64
N CYS A 175 -14.37 -47.48 2.54
CA CYS A 175 -15.73 -47.89 2.90
C CYS A 175 -16.23 -49.07 2.04
N ASN A 176 -15.94 -49.03 0.74
CA ASN A 176 -16.31 -50.10 -0.18
C ASN A 176 -15.54 -51.39 0.12
N GLU A 177 -14.22 -51.31 0.33
CA GLU A 177 -13.37 -52.47 0.66
C GLU A 177 -13.76 -53.12 2.00
N ALA A 178 -14.11 -52.30 2.99
CA ALA A 178 -14.60 -52.77 4.28
C ALA A 178 -16.04 -53.33 4.24
N ASN A 179 -16.70 -53.27 3.07
CA ASN A 179 -18.06 -53.76 2.82
C ASN A 179 -19.08 -53.23 3.85
N LEU A 180 -18.92 -51.96 4.25
CA LEU A 180 -19.71 -51.32 5.30
C LEU A 180 -21.19 -51.28 4.89
N GLN A 181 -22.05 -51.74 5.79
CA GLN A 181 -23.49 -51.67 5.57
C GLN A 181 -24.00 -50.22 5.68
N PRO A 182 -25.11 -49.85 5.02
CA PRO A 182 -25.67 -48.50 5.04
C PRO A 182 -25.89 -47.92 6.44
N GLU A 183 -26.25 -48.78 7.40
CA GLU A 183 -26.48 -48.39 8.79
C GLU A 183 -25.18 -47.98 9.50
N GLN A 184 -24.07 -48.66 9.20
CA GLN A 184 -22.75 -48.36 9.76
C GLN A 184 -22.18 -47.07 9.18
N LEU A 185 -22.41 -46.85 7.89
CA LEU A 185 -22.11 -45.60 7.19
C LEU A 185 -22.86 -44.41 7.81
N GLN A 186 -24.14 -44.60 8.15
CA GLN A 186 -24.94 -43.56 8.79
C GLN A 186 -24.46 -43.23 10.22
N VAL A 187 -23.89 -44.19 10.95
CA VAL A 187 -23.24 -43.92 12.24
C VAL A 187 -21.98 -43.09 12.05
N LEU A 188 -21.13 -43.42 11.07
CA LEU A 188 -19.92 -42.65 10.77
C LEU A 188 -20.25 -41.18 10.46
N ALA A 189 -21.30 -40.95 9.67
CA ALA A 189 -21.80 -39.63 9.31
C ALA A 189 -22.12 -38.72 10.52
N LYS A 190 -22.60 -39.31 11.63
CA LYS A 190 -22.96 -38.57 12.85
C LYS A 190 -21.74 -38.01 13.58
N TYR A 191 -20.57 -38.60 13.38
CA TYR A 191 -19.32 -38.20 14.01
C TYR A 191 -18.38 -37.45 13.05
N THR A 192 -18.74 -37.33 11.76
CA THR A 192 -17.99 -36.52 10.80
C THR A 192 -18.39 -35.05 10.90
N SER A 193 -17.40 -34.16 10.98
CA SER A 193 -17.62 -32.71 10.90
C SER A 193 -18.24 -32.30 9.56
N GLN A 194 -18.98 -31.19 9.53
CA GLN A 194 -19.58 -30.64 8.31
C GLN A 194 -18.53 -30.17 7.29
N ASP A 195 -17.33 -29.82 7.76
CA ASP A 195 -16.18 -29.51 6.89
C ASP A 195 -15.42 -30.76 6.42
N CYS A 196 -15.87 -31.96 6.81
CA CYS A 196 -15.22 -33.21 6.46
C CYS A 196 -15.58 -33.62 5.02
N PRO A 197 -14.61 -34.01 4.18
CA PRO A 197 -14.86 -34.55 2.83
C PRO A 197 -15.75 -35.79 2.80
N LEU A 198 -15.94 -36.43 3.97
CA LEU A 198 -16.82 -37.57 4.16
C LEU A 198 -18.30 -37.20 4.22
N ALA A 199 -18.63 -35.97 4.60
CA ALA A 199 -20.02 -35.52 4.78
C ALA A 199 -20.83 -35.59 3.47
N SER A 200 -20.17 -35.53 2.30
CA SER A 200 -20.83 -35.64 0.99
C SER A 200 -21.26 -37.07 0.63
N PHE A 201 -20.76 -38.11 1.30
CA PHE A 201 -21.20 -39.50 1.07
C PHE A 201 -22.49 -39.86 1.78
N PHE A 202 -22.86 -39.06 2.78
CA PHE A 202 -24.00 -39.32 3.62
C PHE A 202 -25.05 -38.27 3.28
N PRO A 203 -26.15 -38.61 2.58
CA PRO A 203 -27.25 -37.69 2.46
C PRO A 203 -27.66 -37.32 3.88
N TYR A 204 -27.48 -36.05 4.24
CA TYR A 204 -27.89 -35.51 5.52
C TYR A 204 -29.40 -35.68 5.60
N LYS A 205 -29.85 -36.78 6.22
CA LYS A 205 -31.23 -36.91 6.62
C LYS A 205 -31.35 -36.00 7.81
N ASP A 206 -31.92 -34.81 7.60
CA ASP A 206 -32.47 -33.98 8.67
C ASP A 206 -33.22 -34.91 9.64
N THR A 207 -32.55 -35.32 10.70
CA THR A 207 -33.18 -35.96 11.84
C THR A 207 -33.42 -34.85 12.83
N LEU A 208 -34.21 -33.86 12.41
CA LEU A 208 -34.95 -33.05 13.36
C LEU A 208 -36.29 -33.74 13.55
N LEU A 209 -36.47 -34.23 14.78
CA LEU A 209 -37.75 -34.27 15.48
C LEU A 209 -38.70 -33.20 14.94
N SER A 210 -39.62 -33.60 14.06
CA SER A 210 -40.75 -32.77 13.66
C SER A 210 -41.78 -32.85 14.78
N GLN A 211 -41.68 -31.94 15.75
CA GLN A 211 -42.87 -31.48 16.46
C GLN A 211 -43.58 -30.44 15.58
N PRO A 212 -44.92 -30.43 15.49
CA PRO A 212 -45.65 -29.50 14.65
C PRO A 212 -45.72 -28.12 15.31
N GLY A 213 -45.17 -27.09 14.66
CA GLY A 213 -45.27 -25.70 15.07
C GLY A 213 -44.49 -24.73 14.17
N GLN A 214 -45.13 -24.28 13.10
CA GLN A 214 -44.71 -23.19 12.19
C GLN A 214 -44.70 -21.81 12.92
N PRO A 215 -44.13 -20.70 12.36
CA PRO A 215 -43.88 -20.47 10.93
C PRO A 215 -42.51 -19.91 10.52
N GLU A 216 -42.37 -19.93 9.21
CA GLU A 216 -41.26 -19.52 8.34
C GLU A 216 -40.57 -18.18 8.66
N SER A 217 -39.25 -18.17 8.52
CA SER A 217 -38.55 -17.19 7.66
C SER A 217 -37.09 -17.61 7.54
N LEU A 218 -36.59 -17.78 6.32
CA LEU A 218 -35.23 -17.47 5.86
C LEU A 218 -35.04 -18.01 4.43
N PHE A 219 -35.74 -17.37 3.48
CA PHE A 219 -35.22 -17.28 2.13
C PHE A 219 -34.33 -16.04 2.06
N SER A 220 -33.03 -16.23 1.87
CA SER A 220 -32.17 -15.19 1.31
C SER A 220 -31.15 -15.83 0.38
N PRO A 221 -31.27 -15.64 -0.93
CA PRO A 221 -30.21 -15.96 -1.87
C PRO A 221 -29.25 -14.76 -1.97
N CYS A 222 -27.97 -14.98 -1.65
CA CYS A 222 -26.91 -14.06 -2.06
C CYS A 222 -26.76 -14.12 -3.59
N SER A 223 -27.14 -13.03 -4.24
CA SER A 223 -26.97 -12.74 -5.66
C SER A 223 -25.52 -12.80 -6.12
N VAL A 224 -25.32 -13.25 -7.37
CA VAL A 224 -24.09 -13.04 -8.15
C VAL A 224 -24.47 -12.50 -9.54
N GLY A 225 -23.78 -11.43 -9.97
CA GLY A 225 -23.66 -10.96 -11.37
C GLY A 225 -24.48 -9.69 -11.69
N LEU A 226 -23.91 -8.48 -11.76
CA LEU A 226 -23.00 -7.85 -12.75
C LEU A 226 -23.64 -7.50 -14.11
N GLY A 227 -23.50 -6.21 -14.49
CA GLY A 227 -23.80 -5.59 -15.79
C GLY A 227 -24.96 -4.58 -15.65
N GLY A 228 -24.77 -3.26 -15.65
CA GLY A 228 -23.83 -2.41 -16.37
C GLY A 228 -24.51 -1.86 -17.63
N GLN A 229 -25.18 -0.70 -17.52
CA GLN A 229 -25.45 0.23 -18.64
C GLN A 229 -25.52 1.66 -18.10
N ASP A 230 -24.62 2.50 -18.60
CA ASP A 230 -24.52 3.95 -18.42
C ASP A 230 -25.68 4.70 -19.09
N LEU A 231 -25.99 5.92 -18.61
CA LEU A 231 -26.18 7.13 -19.43
C LEU A 231 -26.51 8.35 -18.54
N PHE A 232 -25.48 9.18 -18.33
CA PHE A 232 -25.56 10.64 -18.41
C PHE A 232 -24.38 11.11 -19.25
#